data_AF-A0A0L8FGI1-F1
#
_entry.id   AF-A0A0L8FGI1-F1
#
_cell.length_a   1.000
_cell.length_b   1.000
_cell.length_c   1.000
_cell.angle_alpha   90.00
_cell.angle_beta   90.00
_cell.angle_gamma   90.00
#
_symmetry.space_group_name_H-M   'P 1'
#
loop_
_entity.id
_entity.type
_entity.pdbx_description
1 polymer ?
#
loop_
_entity_poly.entity_id
_entity_poly.type
_entity_poly.pdbx_seq_one_letter_code
_entity_poly.pdbx_strand_id
1 'polypeptide(L)' 'MTAESAAQRQNMKELYNTTKLLSGKRVRVEKAVKGKNGRMLTSILEQKNQWKEHFEDLLNRLPPDTIANIAPRN' A
#
# COMPACT_ATOMS: atom_id res chain seq x y z
N MET A 1 0.07 -15.39 22.66
CA MET A 1 0.91 -14.31 22.07
C MET A 1 0.20 -13.00 22.36
N THR A 2 0.73 -12.17 23.27
CA THR A 2 0.07 -10.94 23.76
C THR A 2 0.74 -9.69 23.19
N ALA A 3 0.01 -8.59 23.09
CA ALA A 3 0.55 -7.29 22.67
C ALA A 3 1.74 -6.86 23.56
N GLU A 4 1.66 -7.14 24.85
CA GLU A 4 2.70 -6.84 25.83
C GLU A 4 4.03 -7.57 25.52
N SER A 5 3.98 -8.88 25.22
CA SER A 5 5.19 -9.62 24.84
C SER A 5 5.78 -9.12 23.51
N ALA A 6 4.95 -8.67 22.56
CA ALA A 6 5.42 -8.11 21.30
C ALA A 6 6.12 -6.74 21.49
N ALA A 7 5.60 -5.90 22.40
CA ALA A 7 6.24 -4.65 22.79
C ALA A 7 7.59 -4.89 23.48
N GLN A 8 7.64 -5.86 24.41
CA GLN A 8 8.88 -6.25 25.10
C GLN A 8 9.96 -6.72 24.11
N ARG A 9 9.57 -7.41 23.04
CA ARG A 9 10.47 -7.88 21.97
C ARG A 9 10.74 -6.82 20.89
N GLN A 10 10.24 -5.60 21.05
CA GLN A 10 10.28 -4.53 20.04
C GLN A 10 9.74 -4.95 18.65
N ASN A 11 8.88 -5.98 18.61
CA ASN A 11 8.27 -6.45 17.37
C ASN A 11 7.02 -5.63 17.07
N MET A 12 7.22 -4.45 16.52
CA MET A 12 6.14 -3.51 16.18
C MET A 12 5.10 -4.10 15.22
N LYS A 13 5.50 -5.02 14.34
CA LYS A 13 4.59 -5.70 13.41
C LYS A 13 3.60 -6.60 14.17
N GLU A 14 4.09 -7.39 15.10
CA GLU A 14 3.28 -8.30 15.92
C GLU A 14 2.41 -7.53 16.91
N LEU A 15 2.95 -6.45 17.51
CA LEU A 15 2.19 -5.52 18.34
C LEU A 15 1.01 -4.92 17.57
N TYR A 16 1.27 -4.35 16.38
CA TYR A 16 0.23 -3.76 15.53
C TYR A 16 -0.85 -4.77 15.13
N ASN A 17 -0.46 -5.97 14.70
CA ASN A 17 -1.40 -7.01 14.28
C ASN A 17 -2.27 -7.49 15.45
N THR A 18 -1.67 -7.65 16.64
CA THR A 18 -2.39 -8.08 17.85
C THR A 18 -3.38 -7.00 18.30
N THR A 19 -2.96 -5.73 18.36
CA THR A 19 -3.84 -4.60 18.69
C THR A 19 -4.96 -4.45 17.66
N LYS A 20 -4.67 -4.64 16.37
CA LYS A 20 -5.67 -4.61 15.31
C LYS A 20 -6.70 -5.71 15.46
N LEU A 21 -6.30 -6.93 15.81
CA LEU A 21 -7.19 -8.05 16.08
C LEU A 21 -8.10 -7.76 17.30
N LEU A 22 -7.52 -7.27 18.40
CA LEU A 22 -8.24 -6.94 19.63
C LEU A 22 -9.23 -5.79 19.45
N SER A 23 -8.90 -4.82 18.59
CA SER A 23 -9.75 -3.63 18.37
C SER A 23 -11.06 -3.91 17.62
N GLY A 24 -11.32 -5.16 17.19
CA GLY A 24 -12.52 -5.50 16.42
C GLY A 24 -12.61 -4.82 15.05
N LYS A 25 -11.60 -4.01 14.66
CA LYS A 25 -11.50 -3.45 13.31
C LYS A 25 -11.37 -4.62 12.35
N ARG A 26 -12.47 -4.91 11.62
CA ARG A 26 -12.53 -5.88 10.51
C ARG A 26 -11.17 -5.89 9.82
N VAL A 27 -10.46 -7.02 9.92
CA VAL A 27 -9.27 -7.25 9.12
C VAL A 27 -9.72 -6.95 7.70
N ARG A 28 -9.16 -5.90 7.11
CA ARG A 28 -9.52 -5.43 5.77
C ARG A 28 -9.31 -6.65 4.88
N VAL A 29 -10.39 -7.36 4.56
CA VAL A 29 -10.39 -8.44 3.56
C VAL A 29 -9.69 -7.80 2.38
N GLU A 30 -8.61 -8.43 1.91
CA GLU A 30 -7.73 -7.90 0.88
C GLU A 30 -8.59 -7.27 -0.20
N LYS A 31 -8.69 -5.94 -0.15
CA LYS A 31 -9.67 -5.23 -0.96
C LYS A 31 -9.17 -5.44 -2.37
N ALA A 32 -9.94 -6.17 -3.17
CA ALA A 32 -9.57 -6.47 -4.53
C ALA A 32 -9.20 -5.14 -5.22
N VAL A 33 -7.98 -5.06 -5.72
CA VAL A 33 -7.47 -3.86 -6.38
C VAL A 33 -7.95 -3.89 -7.81
N LYS A 34 -8.48 -2.78 -8.33
CA LYS A 34 -8.82 -2.70 -9.75
C LYS A 34 -7.52 -2.59 -10.54
N GLY A 35 -7.21 -3.61 -11.34
CA GLY A 35 -6.05 -3.63 -12.23
C GLY A 35 -6.22 -2.68 -13.42
N LYS A 36 -5.16 -2.50 -14.21
CA LYS A 36 -5.14 -1.60 -15.40
C LYS A 36 -6.31 -1.87 -16.36
N ASN A 37 -6.70 -3.15 -16.51
CA ASN A 37 -7.76 -3.59 -17.42
C ASN A 37 -9.17 -3.47 -16.82
N GLY A 38 -9.30 -2.82 -15.66
CA GLY A 38 -10.56 -2.69 -14.94
C GLY A 38 -11.05 -3.94 -14.21
N ARG A 39 -10.32 -5.06 -14.31
CA ARG A 39 -10.58 -6.31 -13.58
C ARG A 39 -10.20 -6.17 -12.10
N MET A 40 -11.01 -6.75 -11.22
CA MET A 40 -10.67 -6.85 -9.80
C MET A 40 -9.63 -7.95 -9.58
N LEU A 41 -8.49 -7.58 -9.00
CA LEU A 41 -7.39 -8.48 -8.66
C LEU A 41 -7.62 -9.00 -7.24
N THR A 42 -7.98 -10.27 -7.12
CA THR A 42 -8.30 -10.91 -5.84
C THR A 42 -7.10 -11.63 -5.23
N SER A 43 -6.05 -11.92 -6.01
CA SER A 43 -4.82 -12.57 -5.53
C SER A 43 -3.75 -11.54 -5.12
N ILE A 44 -3.10 -11.77 -3.98
CA ILE A 44 -1.96 -10.96 -3.49
C ILE A 44 -0.85 -10.87 -4.55
N LEU A 45 -0.58 -11.98 -5.26
CA LEU A 45 0.48 -12.02 -6.25
C LEU A 45 0.16 -11.12 -7.44
N GLU A 46 -1.08 -11.16 -7.93
CA GLU A 46 -1.54 -10.31 -9.01
C GLU A 46 -1.54 -8.83 -8.61
N GLN A 47 -1.99 -8.53 -7.38
CA GLN A 47 -1.93 -7.16 -6.85
C GLN A 47 -0.49 -6.66 -6.79
N LYS A 48 0.46 -7.47 -6.30
CA LYS A 48 1.88 -7.11 -6.24
C LYS A 48 2.47 -6.86 -7.64
N ASN A 49 2.15 -7.71 -8.62
CA ASN A 49 2.62 -7.51 -10.00
C ASN A 49 2.06 -6.21 -10.59
N GLN A 50 0.78 -5.92 -10.34
CA GLN A 50 0.17 -4.67 -10.79
C GLN A 50 0.80 -3.43 -10.14
N TRP A 51 1.11 -3.49 -8.84
CA TRP A 51 1.83 -2.42 -8.15
C TRP A 51 3.24 -2.25 -8.73
N LYS A 52 3.96 -3.35 -8.96
CA LYS A 52 5.30 -3.32 -9.55
C LYS A 52 5.30 -2.60 -10.90
N GLU A 53 4.45 -3.02 -11.84
CA GLU A 53 4.34 -2.38 -13.16
C GLU A 53 3.99 -0.89 -13.06
N HIS A 54 3.04 -0.52 -12.17
CA HIS A 54 2.64 0.87 -12.01
C HIS A 54 3.77 1.75 -11.49
N PHE A 55 4.53 1.25 -10.51
CA PHE A 55 5.68 1.97 -9.97
C PHE A 55 6.84 2.01 -10.97
N GLU A 56 7.08 0.95 -11.75
CA GLU A 56 8.08 0.95 -12.81
C GLU A 56 7.77 2.00 -13.88
N ASP A 57 6.51 2.09 -14.35
CA ASP A 57 6.10 3.12 -15.31
C ASP A 57 6.26 4.53 -14.74
N LEU A 58 5.92 4.73 -13.46
CA LEU A 58 5.93 6.03 -12.82
C LEU A 58 7.36 6.51 -12.52
N LEU A 59 8.21 5.63 -12.01
CA LEU A 59 9.57 5.97 -11.56
C LEU A 59 10.58 6.01 -12.71
N ASN A 60 10.35 5.24 -13.78
CA ASN A 60 11.20 5.27 -14.97
C ASN A 60 10.71 6.26 -16.04
N ARG A 61 9.70 7.08 -15.71
CA ARG A 61 9.22 8.11 -16.62
C ARG A 61 10.29 9.18 -16.81
N LEU A 62 10.63 9.46 -18.07
CA LEU A 62 11.53 10.55 -18.41
C LEU A 62 10.99 11.89 -17.84
N PRO A 63 11.88 12.82 -17.45
CA PRO A 63 11.46 14.16 -17.09
C PRO A 63 10.60 14.73 -18.24
N PRO A 64 9.47 15.38 -17.95
CA PRO A 64 8.68 16.00 -19.00
C PRO A 64 9.53 17.04 -19.74
N ASP A 65 9.48 17.03 -21.08
CA ASP A 65 10.20 18.00 -21.93
C ASP A 65 9.70 19.45 -21.75
N THR A 66 8.57 19.61 -21.06
CA THR A 66 7.96 20.89 -20.75
C THR A 66 8.16 21.24 -19.28
N ILE A 67 8.85 22.36 -19.04
CA ILE A 67 8.90 22.98 -17.72
C ILE A 67 7.47 23.44 -17.40
N ALA A 68 6.92 22.98 -16.27
CA ALA A 68 5.59 23.39 -15.84
C ALA A 68 5.56 24.92 -15.65
N ASN A 69 4.72 25.62 -16.40
CA ASN A 69 4.48 27.05 -16.19
C ASN A 69 3.52 27.22 -14.99
N ILE A 70 4.09 27.22 -13.79
CA ILE A 70 3.34 27.39 -12.55
C ILE A 70 3.23 28.90 -12.28
N ALA A 71 2.07 29.49 -12.55
CA ALA A 71 1.81 30.88 -12.17
C ALA A 71 1.82 31.01 -10.63
N PRO A 72 2.43 32.07 -10.06
CA PRO A 72 2.40 32.29 -8.61
C PRO A 72 0.95 32.42 -8.14
N ARG A 73 0.64 31.76 -7.03
CA ARG A 73 -0.67 31.87 -6.38
C ARG A 73 -0.75 33.25 -5.72
N ASN A 74 -1.60 34.13 -6.27
CA ASN A 74 -1.97 35.41 -5.67
C ASN A 74 -2.72 35.20 -4.35
#